data_AF-A0A4R5G692-F1
#
_entry.id   AF-A0A4R5G692-F1
#
_cell.length_a   1.000
_cell.length_b   1.000
_cell.length_c   1.000
_cell.angle_alpha   90.00
_cell.angle_beta   90.00
_cell.angle_gamma   90.00
#
_symmetry.space_group_name_H-M   'P 1'
#
loop_
_entity.id
_entity.type
_entity.pdbx_description
1 polymer ?
#
loop_
_entity_poly.entity_id
_entity_poly.type
_entity_poly.pdbx_seq_one_letter_code
_entity_poly.pdbx_strand_id
1 'polypeptide(L)'
;MSKKLSYWERRKAQLIFNQMDKAEKQADSFDTIYDEAKRYLTRQSNKVFDKFQRDYGLTEKEARLVLKTIKDDKTIDNLKRQLQAQPDNPNINQLLADLDSPAFAFRINRFNELQKQIDNISNKVYQSEKQQSDTYYSDFMNDSYYHHTYELQKRLGVAYDFNTLPEREISRLQRSNWYGDNYSSRIWNNTQVLADSLKNELLIGLMTGRSTRDIAEIISQRFDVGKNASRRLVRTESAYYHGQMELKSYDEADIGQYQFVATLDLRTSTICREHDQLVYKTKEATVGVNYPPMHPWCRSTTIAYFDDKWAKGKKRRAKDPKTGKNILVPADMTYDDWYAKHVKPLYKVDGLKQSDIDRANQQYIKYKDILGDKRTPKTLADFVDLKYNNADGYKQLRLKSRLQEHINNGDLSLTINQDKQNRHTQHHKAYNNYVQRNKSKGKPIPGYLTVDNATVQKIINDNYLNGTIIRRQGGQYSAIIKTDTKSGVAYSIHDLTGANPIATDEFTIHISKSTTHLVPRIPSDNKTKGGTS
;
A
#
# COMPACT_ATOMS: atom_id res chain seq x y z
N MET A 1 -17.81 6.31 -24.04
CA MET A 1 -16.62 5.50 -23.73
C MET A 1 -16.29 5.70 -22.26
N SER A 2 -16.31 4.69 -21.40
CA SER A 2 -15.91 4.89 -19.99
C SER A 2 -14.39 5.07 -19.94
N LYS A 3 -13.96 6.28 -19.57
CA LYS A 3 -12.55 6.58 -19.33
C LYS A 3 -12.15 5.80 -18.08
N LYS A 4 -11.08 5.00 -18.16
CA LYS A 4 -10.60 4.23 -16.99
C LYS A 4 -10.13 5.22 -15.93
N LEU A 5 -10.69 5.11 -14.72
CA LEU A 5 -10.22 5.84 -13.53
C LEU A 5 -8.71 5.65 -13.35
N SER A 6 -8.04 6.74 -13.00
CA SER A 6 -6.64 6.74 -12.60
C SER A 6 -6.40 5.84 -11.38
N TYR A 7 -5.14 5.51 -11.10
CA TYR A 7 -4.77 4.72 -9.92
C TYR A 7 -5.28 5.38 -8.62
N TRP A 8 -5.10 6.70 -8.48
CA TRP A 8 -5.44 7.43 -7.25
C TRP A 8 -6.94 7.61 -7.07
N GLU A 9 -7.70 7.82 -8.15
CA GLU A 9 -9.17 7.86 -8.09
C GLU A 9 -9.73 6.53 -7.60
N ARG A 10 -9.26 5.39 -8.14
CA ARG A 10 -9.68 4.06 -7.67
C ARG A 10 -9.32 3.82 -6.21
N ARG A 11 -8.13 4.27 -5.80
CA ARG A 11 -7.65 4.09 -4.43
C ARG A 11 -8.47 4.91 -3.44
N LYS A 12 -8.83 6.15 -3.77
CA LYS A 12 -9.75 6.97 -2.96
C LYS A 12 -11.17 6.41 -2.95
N ALA A 13 -11.70 5.97 -4.10
CA ALA A 13 -13.00 5.32 -4.17
C ALA A 13 -13.07 4.05 -3.28
N GLN A 14 -12.00 3.27 -3.25
CA GLN A 14 -11.91 2.11 -2.35
C GLN A 14 -11.82 2.53 -0.88
N LEU A 15 -11.09 3.60 -0.56
CA LEU A 15 -10.99 4.11 0.81
C LEU A 15 -12.37 4.52 1.34
N ILE A 16 -13.12 5.35 0.59
CA ILE A 16 -14.46 5.76 1.02
C ILE A 16 -15.40 4.56 1.11
N PHE A 17 -15.30 3.58 0.20
CA PHE A 17 -16.07 2.35 0.30
C PHE A 17 -15.80 1.60 1.61
N ASN A 18 -14.54 1.41 1.97
CA ASN A 18 -14.15 0.73 3.21
C ASN A 18 -14.60 1.51 4.45
N GLN A 19 -14.58 2.85 4.41
CA GLN A 19 -15.07 3.66 5.51
C GLN A 19 -16.60 3.56 5.63
N MET A 20 -17.33 3.60 4.52
CA MET A 20 -18.78 3.45 4.52
C MET A 20 -19.23 2.04 4.95
N ASP A 21 -18.41 1.00 4.76
CA ASP A 21 -18.67 -0.35 5.31
C ASP A 21 -18.68 -0.34 6.85
N LYS A 22 -17.82 0.46 7.49
CA LYS A 22 -17.87 0.66 8.95
C LYS A 22 -19.17 1.34 9.39
N ALA A 23 -19.67 2.28 8.60
CA ALA A 23 -20.94 2.95 8.86
C ALA A 23 -22.14 2.00 8.74
N GLU A 24 -22.13 1.09 7.76
CA GLU A 24 -23.16 0.05 7.66
C GLU A 24 -23.13 -0.92 8.84
N LYS A 25 -21.94 -1.35 9.29
CA LYS A 25 -21.81 -2.18 10.50
C LYS A 25 -22.36 -1.50 11.75
N GLN A 26 -22.15 -0.19 11.88
CA GLN A 26 -22.74 0.59 12.96
C GLN A 26 -24.27 0.71 12.81
N ALA A 27 -24.78 0.83 11.58
CA ALA A 27 -26.22 0.80 11.34
C ALA A 27 -26.84 -0.53 11.74
N ASP A 28 -26.16 -1.66 11.52
CA ASP A 28 -26.63 -2.99 11.94
C ASP A 28 -26.78 -3.12 13.48
N SER A 29 -25.97 -2.39 14.27
CA SER A 29 -26.16 -2.34 15.73
C SER A 29 -27.38 -1.50 16.11
N PHE A 30 -27.65 -0.40 15.40
CA PHE A 30 -28.87 0.39 15.58
C PHE A 30 -30.10 -0.41 15.21
N ASP A 31 -30.05 -1.14 14.10
CA ASP A 31 -31.11 -2.05 13.65
C ASP A 31 -31.58 -2.98 14.79
N THR A 32 -30.65 -3.50 15.58
CA THR A 32 -30.94 -4.36 16.74
C THR A 32 -31.74 -3.64 17.82
N ILE A 33 -31.39 -2.38 18.12
CA ILE A 33 -32.11 -1.53 19.10
C ILE A 33 -33.56 -1.30 18.64
N TYR A 34 -33.76 -0.98 17.36
CA TYR A 34 -35.11 -0.79 16.80
C TYR A 34 -35.90 -2.10 16.80
N ASP A 35 -35.28 -3.23 16.47
CA ASP A 35 -35.95 -4.54 16.44
C ASP A 35 -36.34 -5.06 17.83
N GLU A 36 -35.57 -4.72 18.88
CA GLU A 36 -35.95 -4.97 20.27
C GLU A 36 -37.13 -4.10 20.72
N ALA A 37 -37.06 -2.80 20.42
CA ALA A 37 -38.13 -1.85 20.70
C ALA A 37 -39.45 -2.25 20.00
N LYS A 38 -39.36 -2.63 18.72
CA LYS A 38 -40.47 -3.18 17.92
C LYS A 38 -41.10 -4.38 18.62
N ARG A 39 -40.32 -5.42 18.91
CA ARG A 39 -40.80 -6.65 19.58
C ARG A 39 -41.44 -6.37 20.94
N TYR A 40 -40.92 -5.41 21.70
CA TYR A 40 -41.55 -4.99 22.94
C TYR A 40 -42.91 -4.33 22.68
N LEU A 41 -42.97 -3.30 21.83
CA LEU A 41 -44.20 -2.56 21.57
C LEU A 41 -45.30 -3.42 20.96
N THR A 42 -44.96 -4.31 20.03
CA THR A 42 -45.93 -5.27 19.47
C THR A 42 -46.53 -6.17 20.56
N ARG A 43 -45.75 -6.60 21.56
CA ARG A 43 -46.27 -7.39 22.68
C ARG A 43 -47.19 -6.56 23.58
N GLN A 44 -46.91 -5.27 23.76
CA GLN A 44 -47.76 -4.39 24.58
C GLN A 44 -49.03 -4.00 23.84
N SER A 45 -48.97 -3.76 22.52
CA SER A 45 -50.15 -3.47 21.70
C SER A 45 -51.13 -4.63 21.70
N ASN A 46 -50.67 -5.88 21.69
CA ASN A 46 -51.55 -7.03 21.78
C ASN A 46 -52.43 -7.00 23.04
N LYS A 47 -51.94 -6.47 24.18
CA LYS A 47 -52.75 -6.37 25.41
C LYS A 47 -53.91 -5.38 25.32
N VAL A 48 -53.89 -4.50 24.32
CA VAL A 48 -54.91 -3.47 24.05
C VAL A 48 -55.90 -3.97 23.00
N PHE A 49 -55.38 -4.51 21.89
CA PHE A 49 -56.16 -4.89 20.73
C PHE A 49 -56.63 -6.35 20.73
N ASP A 50 -56.18 -7.19 21.66
CA ASP A 50 -56.64 -8.58 21.75
C ASP A 50 -58.16 -8.63 21.94
N LYS A 51 -58.82 -9.39 21.07
CA LYS A 51 -60.30 -9.54 21.00
C LYS A 51 -61.06 -8.22 20.78
N PHE A 52 -60.42 -7.19 20.23
CA PHE A 52 -61.07 -5.94 19.82
C PHE A 52 -61.47 -6.04 18.35
N GLN A 53 -62.44 -6.93 18.05
CA GLN A 53 -63.09 -6.98 16.75
C GLN A 53 -64.50 -6.40 16.91
N ARG A 54 -64.82 -5.44 16.05
CA ARG A 54 -66.15 -4.83 15.96
C ARG A 54 -66.71 -5.07 14.58
N ASP A 55 -68.02 -5.23 14.51
CA ASP A 55 -68.76 -5.30 13.24
C ASP A 55 -68.99 -3.90 12.64
N TYR A 56 -68.61 -2.83 13.36
CA TYR A 56 -68.80 -1.43 13.01
C TYR A 56 -67.60 -0.57 13.46
N GLY A 57 -67.33 0.52 12.75
CA GLY A 57 -66.23 1.46 13.03
C GLY A 57 -66.13 2.54 11.97
N LEU A 58 -65.27 3.53 12.20
CA LEU A 58 -64.96 4.53 11.17
C LEU A 58 -64.22 3.86 10.00
N THR A 59 -64.47 4.35 8.78
CA THR A 59 -63.55 4.06 7.67
C THR A 59 -62.19 4.68 7.94
N GLU A 60 -61.13 4.14 7.35
CA GLU A 60 -59.79 4.71 7.51
C GLU A 60 -59.73 6.19 7.07
N LYS A 61 -60.48 6.56 6.03
CA LYS A 61 -60.58 7.95 5.55
C LYS A 61 -61.19 8.87 6.60
N GLU A 62 -62.27 8.45 7.26
CA GLU A 62 -62.93 9.20 8.33
C GLU A 62 -62.03 9.30 9.56
N ALA A 63 -61.42 8.19 9.99
CA ALA A 63 -60.48 8.17 11.12
C ALA A 63 -59.29 9.12 10.90
N ARG A 64 -58.74 9.17 9.67
CA ARG A 64 -57.69 10.13 9.31
C ARG A 64 -58.19 11.58 9.30
N LEU A 65 -59.46 11.83 8.98
CA LEU A 65 -60.04 13.18 9.05
C LEU A 65 -60.19 13.65 10.51
N VAL A 66 -60.68 12.79 11.39
CA VAL A 66 -60.77 13.08 12.84
C VAL A 66 -59.38 13.35 13.43
N LEU A 67 -58.37 12.57 13.06
CA LEU A 67 -57.00 12.83 13.53
C LEU A 67 -56.45 14.20 13.12
N LYS A 68 -56.84 14.73 11.95
CA LYS A 68 -56.40 16.07 11.52
C LYS A 68 -56.97 17.19 12.40
N THR A 69 -58.06 16.95 13.13
CA THR A 69 -58.67 17.96 14.01
C THR A 69 -58.09 17.91 15.44
N ILE A 70 -57.39 16.83 15.81
CA ILE A 70 -56.67 16.71 17.08
C ILE A 70 -55.36 17.51 16.98
N LYS A 71 -55.35 18.73 17.53
CA LYS A 71 -54.17 19.61 17.56
C LYS A 71 -53.25 19.39 18.78
N ASP A 72 -53.78 18.81 19.86
CA ASP A 72 -53.12 18.64 21.16
C ASP A 72 -52.58 17.20 21.38
N ASP A 73 -52.27 16.83 22.63
CA ASP A 73 -51.84 15.48 22.99
C ASP A 73 -52.84 14.43 22.49
N LYS A 74 -52.31 13.36 21.89
CA LYS A 74 -53.04 12.27 21.21
C LYS A 74 -53.77 11.35 22.19
N THR A 75 -54.39 11.92 23.22
CA THR A 75 -55.10 11.22 24.27
C THR A 75 -56.49 10.78 23.82
N ILE A 76 -57.02 9.76 24.49
CA ILE A 76 -58.39 9.30 24.28
C ILE A 76 -59.40 10.40 24.60
N ASP A 77 -59.12 11.26 25.58
CA ASP A 77 -60.03 12.35 25.97
C ASP A 77 -60.17 13.40 24.87
N ASN A 78 -59.07 13.78 24.21
CA ASN A 78 -59.14 14.67 23.06
C ASN A 78 -59.80 14.01 21.85
N LEU A 79 -59.53 12.71 21.63
CA LEU A 79 -60.24 11.96 20.60
C LEU A 79 -61.76 12.00 20.84
N LYS A 80 -62.22 11.75 22.07
CA LYS A 80 -63.65 11.82 22.45
C LYS A 80 -64.25 13.19 22.16
N ARG A 81 -63.57 14.28 22.56
CA ARG A 81 -64.04 15.65 22.27
C ARG A 81 -64.23 15.91 20.78
N GLN A 82 -63.29 15.44 19.94
CA GLN A 82 -63.38 15.63 18.49
C GLN A 82 -64.47 14.78 17.85
N LEU A 83 -64.67 13.56 18.35
CA LEU A 83 -65.78 12.69 17.91
C LEU A 83 -67.14 13.28 18.29
N GLN A 84 -67.28 13.85 19.49
CA GLN A 84 -68.52 14.51 19.94
C GLN A 84 -68.91 15.73 19.09
N ALA A 85 -67.95 16.37 18.43
CA ALA A 85 -68.21 17.48 17.51
C ALA A 85 -68.79 17.04 16.14
N GLN A 86 -68.97 15.73 15.91
CA GLN A 86 -69.54 15.15 14.69
C GLN A 86 -70.75 14.24 15.00
N PRO A 87 -71.86 14.78 15.57
CA PRO A 87 -72.96 14.00 16.12
C PRO A 87 -73.81 13.26 15.08
N ASP A 88 -73.72 13.64 13.80
CA ASP A 88 -74.60 13.14 12.74
C ASP A 88 -74.20 11.76 12.20
N ASN A 89 -73.09 11.17 12.65
CA ASN A 89 -72.62 9.86 12.20
C ASN A 89 -72.96 8.75 13.21
N PRO A 90 -73.84 7.78 12.87
CA PRO A 90 -74.22 6.69 13.77
C PRO A 90 -73.04 5.85 14.27
N ASN A 91 -72.01 5.64 13.44
CA ASN A 91 -70.81 4.89 13.83
C ASN A 91 -69.96 5.67 14.83
N ILE A 92 -69.94 7.01 14.77
CA ILE A 92 -69.29 7.87 15.76
C ILE A 92 -70.02 7.79 17.10
N ASN A 93 -71.35 7.87 17.09
CA ASN A 93 -72.16 7.80 18.30
C ASN A 93 -71.99 6.44 19.01
N GLN A 94 -71.94 5.35 18.24
CA GLN A 94 -71.68 4.02 18.80
C GLN A 94 -70.23 3.88 19.31
N LEU A 95 -69.24 4.42 18.60
CA LEU A 95 -67.85 4.46 19.06
C LEU A 95 -67.71 5.24 20.39
N LEU A 96 -68.39 6.38 20.53
CA LEU A 96 -68.42 7.16 21.77
C LEU A 96 -69.05 6.37 22.92
N ALA A 97 -70.20 5.74 22.69
CA ALA A 97 -70.87 4.90 23.68
C ALA A 97 -69.97 3.76 24.18
N ASP A 98 -69.26 3.10 23.26
CA ASP A 98 -68.28 2.07 23.63
C ASP A 98 -67.14 2.64 24.47
N LEU A 99 -66.56 3.78 24.07
CA LEU A 99 -65.46 4.42 24.79
C LEU A 99 -65.87 4.94 26.18
N ASP A 100 -67.16 5.18 26.42
CA ASP A 100 -67.70 5.58 27.73
C ASP A 100 -68.16 4.38 28.57
N SER A 101 -68.21 3.18 28.00
CA SER A 101 -68.67 1.99 28.72
C SER A 101 -67.67 1.51 29.80
N PRO A 102 -68.16 1.04 30.97
CA PRO A 102 -67.30 0.46 32.01
C PRO A 102 -66.47 -0.73 31.53
N ALA A 103 -66.99 -1.49 30.57
CA ALA A 103 -66.29 -2.63 29.95
C ALA A 103 -65.03 -2.19 29.16
N PHE A 104 -65.01 -0.95 28.66
CA PHE A 104 -63.90 -0.39 27.90
C PHE A 104 -62.95 0.49 28.72
N ALA A 105 -63.35 0.98 29.89
CA ALA A 105 -62.51 1.83 30.74
C ALA A 105 -61.13 1.23 31.01
N PHE A 106 -61.06 -0.07 31.30
CA PHE A 106 -59.80 -0.78 31.52
C PHE A 106 -58.90 -0.83 30.26
N ARG A 107 -59.50 -0.96 29.06
CA ARG A 107 -58.77 -0.95 27.79
C ARG A 107 -58.26 0.45 27.43
N ILE A 108 -59.05 1.48 27.71
CA ILE A 108 -58.63 2.88 27.54
C ILE A 108 -57.41 3.18 28.41
N ASN A 109 -57.42 2.74 29.66
CA ASN A 109 -56.26 2.87 30.54
C ASN A 109 -55.02 2.15 29.96
N ARG A 110 -55.18 0.92 29.43
CA ARG A 110 -54.08 0.21 28.75
C ARG A 110 -53.61 0.91 27.48
N PHE A 111 -54.51 1.52 26.71
CA PHE A 111 -54.16 2.29 25.51
C PHE A 111 -53.35 3.53 25.89
N ASN A 112 -53.79 4.29 26.89
CA ASN A 112 -53.05 5.45 27.41
C ASN A 112 -51.67 5.05 27.95
N GLU A 113 -51.58 3.90 28.63
CA GLU A 113 -50.30 3.35 29.08
C GLU A 113 -49.41 2.94 27.90
N LEU A 114 -49.96 2.33 26.84
CA LEU A 114 -49.23 2.01 25.62
C LEU A 114 -48.66 3.28 24.96
N GLN A 115 -49.42 4.39 24.94
CA GLN A 115 -48.92 5.66 24.42
C GLN A 115 -47.73 6.19 25.21
N LYS A 116 -47.76 6.11 26.55
CA LYS A 116 -46.62 6.46 27.41
C LYS A 116 -45.42 5.55 27.18
N GLN A 117 -45.66 4.25 26.96
CA GLN A 117 -44.61 3.28 26.64
C GLN A 117 -43.93 3.59 25.30
N ILE A 118 -44.69 4.08 24.31
CA ILE A 118 -44.11 4.54 23.03
C ILE A 118 -43.14 5.69 23.25
N ASP A 119 -43.50 6.68 24.06
CA ASP A 119 -42.60 7.81 24.37
C ASP A 119 -41.35 7.35 25.10
N ASN A 120 -41.53 6.51 26.12
CA ASN A 120 -40.41 5.96 26.90
C ASN A 120 -39.45 5.14 26.03
N ILE A 121 -39.97 4.35 25.10
CA ILE A 121 -39.15 3.53 24.20
C ILE A 121 -38.45 4.41 23.17
N SER A 122 -39.14 5.39 22.61
CA SER A 122 -38.55 6.32 21.64
C SER A 122 -37.40 7.11 22.28
N ASN A 123 -37.54 7.51 23.55
CA ASN A 123 -36.47 8.12 24.34
C ASN A 123 -35.30 7.16 24.61
N LYS A 124 -35.58 5.89 24.92
CA LYS A 124 -34.53 4.86 25.12
C LYS A 124 -33.77 4.56 23.83
N VAL A 125 -34.48 4.44 22.70
CA VAL A 125 -33.89 4.27 21.37
C VAL A 125 -32.98 5.46 21.06
N TYR A 126 -33.46 6.69 21.27
CA TYR A 126 -32.67 7.90 21.09
C TYR A 126 -31.39 7.88 21.94
N GLN A 127 -31.51 7.63 23.25
CA GLN A 127 -30.36 7.63 24.15
C GLN A 127 -29.31 6.58 23.73
N SER A 128 -29.78 5.37 23.38
CA SER A 128 -28.90 4.26 22.98
C SER A 128 -28.21 4.53 21.64
N GLU A 129 -28.97 4.96 20.62
CA GLU A 129 -28.44 5.31 19.29
C GLU A 129 -27.48 6.50 19.37
N LYS A 130 -27.81 7.53 20.16
CA LYS A 130 -26.94 8.68 20.40
C LYS A 130 -25.64 8.26 21.08
N GLN A 131 -25.71 7.50 22.18
CA GLN A 131 -24.52 7.07 22.92
C GLN A 131 -23.56 6.27 22.03
N GLN A 132 -24.10 5.31 21.27
CA GLN A 132 -23.29 4.54 20.33
C GLN A 132 -22.73 5.42 19.19
N SER A 133 -23.51 6.39 18.69
CA SER A 133 -23.06 7.36 17.68
C SER A 133 -21.93 8.27 18.19
N ASP A 134 -22.00 8.75 19.44
CA ASP A 134 -20.99 9.60 20.06
C ASP A 134 -19.60 8.92 20.02
N THR A 135 -19.55 7.66 20.45
CA THR A 135 -18.33 6.84 20.43
C THR A 135 -17.89 6.56 18.99
N TYR A 136 -18.81 6.05 18.16
CA TYR A 136 -18.53 5.65 16.79
C TYR A 136 -17.94 6.81 15.95
N TYR A 137 -18.55 7.99 15.99
CA TYR A 137 -18.07 9.11 15.18
C TYR A 137 -16.68 9.60 15.60
N SER A 138 -16.36 9.53 16.90
CA SER A 138 -15.04 9.91 17.42
C SER A 138 -13.95 8.97 16.88
N ASP A 139 -14.19 7.66 16.96
CA ASP A 139 -13.27 6.64 16.45
C ASP A 139 -13.17 6.69 14.92
N PHE A 140 -14.30 6.88 14.25
CA PHE A 140 -14.39 6.99 12.80
C PHE A 140 -13.60 8.19 12.26
N MET A 141 -13.73 9.37 12.88
CA MET A 141 -12.96 10.56 12.49
C MET A 141 -11.45 10.35 12.65
N ASN A 142 -11.03 9.78 13.77
CA ASN A 142 -9.61 9.47 13.99
C ASN A 142 -9.07 8.52 12.91
N ASP A 143 -9.73 7.38 12.72
CA ASP A 143 -9.32 6.39 11.72
C ASP A 143 -9.31 6.99 10.31
N SER A 144 -10.35 7.75 9.94
CA SER A 144 -10.45 8.40 8.64
C SER A 144 -9.32 9.40 8.42
N TYR A 145 -9.04 10.26 9.40
CA TYR A 145 -7.96 11.25 9.32
C TYR A 145 -6.60 10.60 9.08
N TYR A 146 -6.24 9.58 9.86
CA TYR A 146 -4.96 8.88 9.68
C TYR A 146 -4.88 8.15 8.34
N HIS A 147 -5.97 7.57 7.84
CA HIS A 147 -5.99 6.98 6.50
C HIS A 147 -5.84 8.03 5.40
N HIS A 148 -6.52 9.19 5.48
CA HIS A 148 -6.34 10.25 4.48
C HIS A 148 -4.89 10.74 4.45
N THR A 149 -4.32 10.99 5.63
CA THR A 149 -2.92 11.44 5.76
C THR A 149 -1.95 10.40 5.24
N TYR A 150 -2.12 9.12 5.59
CA TYR A 150 -1.29 8.04 5.04
C TYR A 150 -1.39 7.95 3.51
N GLU A 151 -2.61 7.99 2.97
CA GLU A 151 -2.83 7.93 1.53
C GLU A 151 -2.28 9.14 0.79
N LEU A 152 -2.37 10.32 1.41
CA LEU A 152 -1.83 11.56 0.87
C LEU A 152 -0.29 11.54 0.88
N GLN A 153 0.35 11.13 1.98
CA GLN A 153 1.80 10.93 2.05
C GLN A 153 2.29 9.93 1.01
N LYS A 154 1.57 8.81 0.84
CA LYS A 154 1.89 7.80 -0.18
C LYS A 154 1.78 8.37 -1.60
N ARG A 155 0.77 9.20 -1.86
CA ARG A 155 0.57 9.84 -3.15
C ARG A 155 1.64 10.87 -3.47
N LEU A 156 2.02 11.65 -2.47
CA LEU A 156 3.01 12.70 -2.62
C LEU A 156 4.44 12.17 -2.67
N GLY A 157 4.70 11.00 -2.08
CA GLY A 157 6.06 10.51 -1.89
C GLY A 157 6.91 11.42 -0.98
N VAL A 158 6.25 12.35 -0.26
CA VAL A 158 6.84 13.25 0.72
C VAL A 158 6.38 12.87 2.11
N ALA A 159 7.29 12.95 3.07
CA ALA A 159 6.92 12.98 4.47
C ALA A 159 6.74 14.45 4.85
N TYR A 160 5.56 14.79 5.36
CA TYR A 160 5.28 16.08 5.99
C TYR A 160 4.82 15.82 7.41
N ASP A 161 5.15 16.73 8.31
CA ASP A 161 4.69 16.69 9.69
C ASP A 161 3.19 17.01 9.72
N PHE A 162 2.44 16.24 10.48
CA PHE A 162 1.01 16.46 10.69
C PHE A 162 0.72 16.29 12.18
N ASN A 163 -0.23 17.06 12.68
CA ASN A 163 -0.61 16.96 14.08
C ASN A 163 -1.56 15.78 14.30
N THR A 164 -1.57 15.23 15.52
CA THR A 164 -2.66 14.35 15.95
C THR A 164 -3.97 15.11 15.89
N LEU A 165 -5.07 14.41 15.58
CA LEU A 165 -6.39 15.03 15.53
C LEU A 165 -6.80 15.44 16.96
N PRO A 166 -6.95 16.75 17.27
CA PRO A 166 -7.27 17.16 18.63
C PRO A 166 -8.73 16.86 18.96
N GLU A 167 -9.01 16.39 20.18
CA GLU A 167 -10.38 16.08 20.64
C GLU A 167 -11.34 17.27 20.53
N ARG A 168 -10.84 18.50 20.71
CA ARG A 168 -11.63 19.72 20.52
C ARG A 168 -12.22 19.82 19.11
N GLU A 169 -11.50 19.36 18.09
CA GLU A 169 -11.96 19.39 16.70
C GLU A 169 -13.04 18.34 16.46
N ILE A 170 -12.88 17.13 17.01
CA ILE A 170 -13.90 16.07 17.02
C ILE A 170 -15.20 16.61 17.65
N SER A 171 -15.11 17.17 18.86
CA SER A 171 -16.26 17.73 19.57
C SER A 171 -16.87 18.94 18.86
N ARG A 172 -16.09 19.72 18.11
CA ARG A 172 -16.59 20.84 17.30
C ARG A 172 -17.42 20.33 16.12
N LEU A 173 -16.94 19.31 15.41
CA LEU A 173 -17.64 18.70 14.28
C LEU A 173 -18.92 17.97 14.71
N GLN A 174 -18.87 17.23 15.82
CA GLN A 174 -20.05 16.56 16.38
C GLN A 174 -21.18 17.53 16.76
N ARG A 175 -20.83 18.72 17.25
CA ARG A 175 -21.79 19.77 17.60
C ARG A 175 -22.13 20.68 16.42
N SER A 176 -21.52 20.48 15.26
CA SER A 176 -21.72 21.36 14.10
C SER A 176 -23.08 21.12 13.45
N ASN A 177 -23.80 22.21 13.19
CA ASN A 177 -25.08 22.18 12.49
C ASN A 177 -24.86 22.28 10.98
N TRP A 178 -24.10 21.34 10.42
CA TRP A 178 -23.60 21.42 9.05
C TRP A 178 -24.68 21.34 7.97
N TYR A 179 -25.86 20.82 8.31
CA TYR A 179 -27.03 20.78 7.43
C TYR A 179 -28.31 21.08 8.25
N GLY A 180 -28.38 22.28 8.80
CA GLY A 180 -29.47 22.76 9.67
C GLY A 180 -29.34 22.31 11.13
N ASP A 181 -29.09 21.02 11.35
CA ASP A 181 -28.96 20.37 12.66
C ASP A 181 -27.65 19.62 12.83
N ASN A 182 -27.37 19.15 14.05
CA ASN A 182 -26.34 18.14 14.31
C ASN A 182 -26.95 16.72 14.34
N TYR A 183 -26.11 15.68 14.34
CA TYR A 183 -26.59 14.29 14.32
C TYR A 183 -27.49 13.96 15.53
N SER A 184 -27.19 14.48 16.73
CA SER A 184 -27.97 14.19 17.94
C SER A 184 -29.41 14.71 17.80
N SER A 185 -29.57 15.94 17.33
CA SER A 185 -30.90 16.51 17.04
C SER A 185 -31.63 15.72 15.95
N ARG A 186 -30.92 15.21 14.93
CA ARG A 186 -31.51 14.38 13.87
C ARG A 186 -31.99 13.02 14.38
N ILE A 187 -31.22 12.37 15.26
CA ILE A 187 -31.64 11.11 15.92
C ILE A 187 -32.90 11.39 16.76
N TRP A 188 -32.89 12.45 17.56
CA TRP A 188 -34.05 12.85 18.36
C TRP A 188 -35.28 13.05 17.49
N ASN A 189 -35.17 13.84 16.42
CA ASN A 189 -36.29 14.08 15.52
C ASN A 189 -36.80 12.78 14.87
N ASN A 190 -35.90 11.87 14.48
CA ASN A 190 -36.29 10.57 13.93
C ASN A 190 -37.12 9.74 14.93
N THR A 191 -36.69 9.67 16.19
CA THR A 191 -37.41 8.90 17.21
C THR A 191 -38.73 9.56 17.60
N GLN A 192 -38.82 10.90 17.60
CA GLN A 192 -40.09 11.61 17.81
C GLN A 192 -41.07 11.37 16.65
N VAL A 193 -40.61 11.46 15.39
CA VAL A 193 -41.44 11.14 14.22
C VAL A 193 -41.94 9.69 14.27
N LEU A 194 -41.10 8.75 14.68
CA LEU A 194 -41.50 7.35 14.90
C LEU A 194 -42.59 7.26 15.98
N ALA A 195 -42.36 7.85 17.16
CA ALA A 195 -43.32 7.86 18.27
C ALA A 195 -44.68 8.41 17.84
N ASP A 196 -44.66 9.55 17.16
CA ASP A 196 -45.85 10.26 16.70
C ASP A 196 -46.62 9.46 15.64
N SER A 197 -45.89 8.82 14.73
CA SER A 197 -46.48 7.99 13.69
C SER A 197 -47.15 6.74 14.27
N LEU A 198 -46.53 6.12 15.28
CA LEU A 198 -47.08 4.97 15.99
C LEU A 198 -48.36 5.37 16.73
N LYS A 199 -48.33 6.45 17.53
CA LYS A 199 -49.52 6.95 18.24
C LYS A 199 -50.68 7.23 17.28
N ASN A 200 -50.41 7.86 16.14
CA ASN A 200 -51.42 8.10 15.11
C ASN A 200 -52.04 6.80 14.59
N GLU A 201 -51.22 5.83 14.19
CA GLU A 201 -51.72 4.57 13.64
C GLU A 201 -52.46 3.73 14.69
N LEU A 202 -52.06 3.78 15.96
CA LEU A 202 -52.80 3.13 17.03
C LEU A 202 -54.17 3.77 17.28
N LEU A 203 -54.27 5.11 17.21
CA LEU A 203 -55.57 5.79 17.29
C LEU A 203 -56.47 5.46 16.10
N ILE A 204 -55.91 5.39 14.89
CA ILE A 204 -56.66 4.90 13.71
C ILE A 204 -57.16 3.50 13.98
N GLY A 205 -56.28 2.60 14.40
CA GLY A 205 -56.65 1.23 14.68
C GLY A 205 -57.74 1.08 15.74
N LEU A 206 -57.75 1.96 16.75
CA LEU A 206 -58.81 2.02 17.76
C LEU A 206 -60.14 2.49 17.16
N MET A 207 -60.14 3.53 16.33
CA MET A 207 -61.35 4.09 15.70
C MET A 207 -61.97 3.16 14.64
N THR A 208 -61.14 2.43 13.91
CA THR A 208 -61.57 1.58 12.80
C THR A 208 -61.73 0.10 13.19
N GLY A 209 -61.41 -0.28 14.43
CA GLY A 209 -61.52 -1.67 14.89
C GLY A 209 -60.50 -2.64 14.26
N ARG A 210 -59.26 -2.18 13.99
CA ARG A 210 -58.22 -3.01 13.37
C ARG A 210 -57.86 -4.23 14.24
N SER A 211 -57.58 -5.36 13.59
CA SER A 211 -57.19 -6.58 14.29
C SER A 211 -55.80 -6.45 14.91
N THR A 212 -55.49 -7.30 15.90
CA THR A 212 -54.14 -7.39 16.49
C THR A 212 -53.06 -7.62 15.44
N ARG A 213 -53.36 -8.45 14.44
CA ARG A 213 -52.46 -8.75 13.32
C ARG A 213 -52.14 -7.48 12.52
N ASP A 214 -53.15 -6.69 12.19
CA ASP A 214 -52.98 -5.45 11.42
C ASP A 214 -52.16 -4.43 12.21
N ILE A 215 -52.43 -4.29 13.50
CA ILE A 215 -51.65 -3.41 14.39
C ILE A 215 -50.19 -3.84 14.47
N ALA A 216 -49.92 -5.14 14.63
CA ALA A 216 -48.55 -5.65 14.67
C ALA A 216 -47.79 -5.36 13.37
N GLU A 217 -48.45 -5.52 12.22
CA GLU A 217 -47.89 -5.20 10.91
C GLU A 217 -47.57 -3.71 10.78
N ILE A 218 -48.50 -2.83 11.18
CA ILE A 218 -48.28 -1.38 11.12
C ILE A 218 -47.12 -0.95 12.04
N ILE A 219 -47.04 -1.50 13.26
CA ILE A 219 -45.90 -1.26 14.15
C ILE A 219 -44.61 -1.65 13.43
N SER A 220 -44.57 -2.83 12.78
CA SER A 220 -43.38 -3.25 12.03
C SER A 220 -43.01 -2.26 10.95
N GLN A 221 -43.96 -1.89 10.10
CA GLN A 221 -43.73 -0.94 9.00
C GLN A 221 -43.22 0.41 9.49
N ARG A 222 -43.77 0.95 10.58
CA ARG A 222 -43.30 2.22 11.16
C ARG A 222 -41.88 2.11 11.71
N PHE A 223 -41.56 1.00 12.40
CA PHE A 223 -40.21 0.74 12.85
C PHE A 223 -39.23 0.58 11.69
N ASP A 224 -39.61 -0.08 10.60
CA ASP A 224 -38.76 -0.24 9.42
C ASP A 224 -38.46 1.11 8.75
N VAL A 225 -39.41 2.05 8.76
CA VAL A 225 -39.18 3.44 8.31
C VAL A 225 -38.17 4.16 9.21
N GLY A 226 -38.36 4.10 10.53
CA GLY A 226 -37.45 4.73 11.50
C GLY A 226 -36.03 4.16 11.44
N LYS A 227 -35.92 2.83 11.29
CA LYS A 227 -34.69 2.07 11.08
C LYS A 227 -33.96 2.49 9.81
N ASN A 228 -34.67 2.57 8.68
CA ASN A 228 -34.09 3.04 7.42
C ASN A 228 -33.64 4.51 7.48
N ALA A 229 -34.36 5.35 8.22
CA ALA A 229 -33.96 6.73 8.45
C ALA A 229 -32.68 6.84 9.30
N SER A 230 -32.57 6.02 10.37
CA SER A 230 -31.36 5.90 11.19
C SER A 230 -30.15 5.41 10.36
N ARG A 231 -30.31 4.33 9.59
CA ARG A 231 -29.25 3.82 8.69
C ARG A 231 -28.78 4.89 7.69
N ARG A 232 -29.72 5.61 7.06
CA ARG A 232 -29.39 6.73 6.16
C ARG A 232 -28.64 7.84 6.89
N LEU A 233 -29.05 8.16 8.11
CA LEU A 233 -28.44 9.20 8.93
C LEU A 233 -26.98 8.86 9.24
N VAL A 234 -26.71 7.70 9.86
CA VAL A 234 -25.34 7.32 10.24
C VAL A 234 -24.39 7.29 9.05
N ARG A 235 -24.85 6.79 7.89
CA ARG A 235 -24.05 6.80 6.68
C ARG A 235 -23.77 8.22 6.17
N THR A 236 -24.76 9.10 6.23
CA THR A 236 -24.61 10.50 5.76
C THR A 236 -23.68 11.29 6.67
N GLU A 237 -23.81 11.17 7.99
CA GLU A 237 -22.90 11.78 8.96
C GLU A 237 -21.48 11.24 8.80
N SER A 238 -21.31 9.92 8.60
CA SER A 238 -20.01 9.30 8.36
C SER A 238 -19.36 9.83 7.08
N ALA A 239 -20.13 10.00 6.00
CA ALA A 239 -19.61 10.57 4.76
C ALA A 239 -19.19 12.03 4.95
N TYR A 240 -19.95 12.81 5.72
CA TYR A 240 -19.58 14.18 6.10
C TYR A 240 -18.27 14.19 6.89
N TYR A 241 -18.17 13.42 7.98
CA TYR A 241 -16.96 13.37 8.80
C TYR A 241 -15.74 12.87 8.00
N HIS A 242 -15.92 11.87 7.14
CA HIS A 242 -14.87 11.40 6.22
C HIS A 242 -14.34 12.55 5.35
N GLY A 243 -15.25 13.30 4.72
CA GLY A 243 -14.91 14.47 3.91
C GLY A 243 -14.21 15.58 4.71
N GLN A 244 -14.65 15.85 5.94
CA GLN A 244 -14.02 16.83 6.82
C GLN A 244 -12.60 16.41 7.23
N MET A 245 -12.38 15.12 7.50
CA MET A 245 -11.05 14.59 7.80
C MET A 245 -10.12 14.66 6.59
N GLU A 246 -10.65 14.49 5.39
CA GLU A 246 -9.93 14.71 4.14
C GLU A 246 -9.52 16.17 3.94
N LEU A 247 -10.43 17.13 4.14
CA LEU A 247 -10.11 18.56 4.09
C LEU A 247 -9.03 18.92 5.11
N LYS A 248 -9.12 18.39 6.32
CA LYS A 248 -8.10 18.62 7.34
C LYS A 248 -6.75 18.04 6.93
N SER A 249 -6.74 16.85 6.31
CA SER A 249 -5.50 16.27 5.77
C SER A 249 -4.88 17.14 4.66
N TYR A 250 -5.71 17.78 3.83
CA TYR A 250 -5.25 18.76 2.84
C TYR A 250 -4.67 20.01 3.47
N ASP A 251 -5.30 20.53 4.52
CA ASP A 251 -4.81 21.70 5.27
C ASP A 251 -3.43 21.43 5.88
N GLU A 252 -3.23 20.30 6.57
CA GLU A 252 -1.93 19.92 7.17
C GLU A 252 -0.83 19.70 6.11
N ALA A 253 -1.22 19.41 4.86
CA ALA A 253 -0.30 19.20 3.74
C ALA A 253 -0.09 20.45 2.86
N ASP A 254 -0.66 21.59 3.24
CA ASP A 254 -0.70 22.84 2.45
C ASP A 254 -1.27 22.64 1.02
N ILE A 255 -2.26 21.77 0.88
CA ILE A 255 -2.94 21.52 -0.38
C ILE A 255 -3.99 22.61 -0.61
N GLY A 256 -3.74 23.48 -1.60
CA GLY A 256 -4.63 24.60 -1.92
C GLY A 256 -5.82 24.24 -2.80
N GLN A 257 -5.80 23.09 -3.47
CA GLN A 257 -6.82 22.67 -4.43
C GLN A 257 -7.11 21.17 -4.34
N TYR A 258 -8.36 20.80 -4.61
CA TYR A 258 -8.79 19.41 -4.74
C TYR A 258 -9.57 19.23 -6.03
N GLN A 259 -9.55 18.02 -6.55
CA GLN A 259 -10.40 17.59 -7.65
C GLN A 259 -11.51 16.71 -7.09
N PHE A 260 -12.74 16.99 -7.48
CA PHE A 260 -13.91 16.18 -7.12
C PHE A 260 -13.91 14.87 -7.93
N VAL A 261 -14.15 13.75 -7.27
CA VAL A 261 -14.18 12.41 -7.88
C VAL A 261 -15.52 11.77 -7.59
N ALA A 262 -16.39 11.76 -8.60
CA ALA A 262 -17.64 11.02 -8.53
C ALA A 262 -17.35 9.53 -8.66
N THR A 263 -18.09 8.68 -7.92
CA THR A 263 -18.13 7.26 -8.26
C THR A 263 -18.68 7.14 -9.68
N LEU A 264 -18.06 6.39 -10.59
CA LEU A 264 -18.57 6.25 -11.97
C LEU A 264 -19.36 4.95 -12.12
N ASP A 265 -20.57 4.90 -11.56
CA ASP A 265 -21.51 3.79 -11.74
C ASP A 265 -22.94 4.27 -12.10
N LEU A 266 -23.84 3.33 -12.40
CA LEU A 266 -25.23 3.63 -12.79
C LEU A 266 -26.05 4.27 -11.66
N ARG A 267 -25.56 4.24 -10.42
CA ARG A 267 -26.24 4.79 -9.23
C ARG A 267 -25.72 6.19 -8.88
N THR A 268 -24.75 6.72 -9.61
CA THR A 268 -24.23 8.07 -9.39
C THR A 268 -25.25 9.11 -9.82
N SER A 269 -25.56 10.03 -8.91
CA SER A 269 -26.53 11.10 -9.13
C SER A 269 -26.07 12.09 -10.20
N THR A 270 -27.02 12.76 -10.86
CA THR A 270 -26.74 13.87 -11.79
C THR A 270 -25.86 14.93 -11.14
N ILE A 271 -26.20 15.33 -9.92
CA ILE A 271 -25.46 16.31 -9.11
C ILE A 271 -23.98 15.89 -8.99
N CYS A 272 -23.69 14.66 -8.54
CA CYS A 272 -22.30 14.22 -8.41
C CYS A 272 -21.56 14.15 -9.75
N ARG A 273 -22.25 13.79 -10.85
CA ARG A 273 -21.64 13.72 -12.19
C ARG A 273 -21.26 15.10 -12.73
N GLU A 274 -22.03 16.13 -12.42
CA GLU A 274 -21.75 17.51 -12.85
C GLU A 274 -20.46 18.06 -12.24
N HIS A 275 -20.12 17.62 -11.02
CA HIS A 275 -18.89 18.01 -10.35
C HIS A 275 -17.68 17.12 -10.69
N ASP A 276 -17.87 15.99 -11.39
CA ASP A 276 -16.77 15.04 -11.63
C ASP A 276 -15.60 15.72 -12.37
N GLN A 277 -14.40 15.51 -11.84
CA GLN A 277 -13.14 16.07 -12.34
C GLN A 277 -13.01 17.61 -12.27
N LEU A 278 -14.00 18.32 -11.74
CA LEU A 278 -13.86 19.75 -11.48
C LEU A 278 -12.91 20.00 -10.31
N VAL A 279 -12.07 21.02 -10.46
CA VAL A 279 -11.07 21.43 -9.48
C VAL A 279 -11.58 22.66 -8.73
N TYR A 280 -11.50 22.60 -7.40
CA TYR A 280 -11.94 23.66 -6.50
C TYR A 280 -10.83 24.00 -5.51
N LYS A 281 -10.88 25.20 -4.93
CA LYS A 281 -9.97 25.58 -3.86
C LYS A 281 -10.42 24.95 -2.54
N THR A 282 -9.47 24.44 -1.76
CA THR A 282 -9.76 23.84 -0.45
C THR A 282 -10.42 24.83 0.51
N LYS A 283 -10.03 26.10 0.46
CA LYS A 283 -10.63 27.19 1.27
C LYS A 283 -12.06 27.55 0.90
N GLU A 284 -12.51 27.18 -0.30
CA GLU A 284 -13.87 27.43 -0.80
C GLU A 284 -14.75 26.17 -0.70
N ALA A 285 -14.24 25.09 -0.07
CA ALA A 285 -14.96 23.84 0.09
C ALA A 285 -16.21 24.03 0.95
N THR A 286 -17.37 23.76 0.35
CA THR A 286 -18.69 23.86 0.94
C THR A 286 -19.42 22.54 0.70
N VAL A 287 -19.69 21.82 1.78
CA VAL A 287 -20.39 20.52 1.74
C VAL A 287 -21.76 20.69 1.09
N GLY A 288 -22.11 19.79 0.17
CA GLY A 288 -23.39 19.84 -0.53
C GLY A 288 -23.42 20.77 -1.76
N VAL A 289 -22.39 21.60 -1.96
CA VAL A 289 -22.31 22.57 -3.08
C VAL A 289 -21.17 22.24 -4.02
N ASN A 290 -19.95 22.09 -3.51
CA ASN A 290 -18.76 21.74 -4.31
C ASN A 290 -17.88 20.69 -3.62
N TYR A 291 -18.30 20.19 -2.45
CA TYR A 291 -17.57 19.22 -1.65
C TYR A 291 -18.52 18.10 -1.16
N PRO A 292 -18.11 16.82 -1.22
CA PRO A 292 -18.95 15.72 -0.76
C PRO A 292 -19.12 15.72 0.78
N PRO A 293 -20.21 15.14 1.31
CA PRO A 293 -21.31 14.49 0.60
C PRO A 293 -22.30 15.49 -0.03
N MET A 294 -22.72 15.22 -1.26
CA MET A 294 -23.67 16.07 -2.00
C MET A 294 -25.15 15.76 -1.71
N HIS A 295 -25.41 14.56 -1.20
CA HIS A 295 -26.76 14.05 -0.96
C HIS A 295 -26.68 12.86 0.01
N PRO A 296 -27.81 12.41 0.60
CA PRO A 296 -27.84 11.15 1.32
C PRO A 296 -27.33 10.00 0.45
N TRP A 297 -26.60 9.05 1.04
CA TRP A 297 -25.96 7.94 0.32
C TRP A 297 -24.88 8.35 -0.70
N CYS A 298 -24.33 9.56 -0.60
CA CYS A 298 -23.21 9.98 -1.45
C CYS A 298 -22.00 9.05 -1.26
N ARG A 299 -21.35 8.72 -2.37
CA ARG A 299 -20.14 7.88 -2.43
C ARG A 299 -18.99 8.58 -3.15
N SER A 300 -19.19 9.85 -3.50
CA SER A 300 -18.17 10.69 -4.10
C SER A 300 -17.13 11.08 -3.06
N THR A 301 -15.92 11.30 -3.51
CA THR A 301 -14.75 11.64 -2.67
C THR A 301 -13.95 12.70 -3.40
N THR A 302 -12.81 13.10 -2.84
CA THR A 302 -11.91 14.04 -3.49
C THR A 302 -10.51 13.47 -3.58
N ILE A 303 -9.73 14.03 -4.50
CA ILE A 303 -8.29 13.80 -4.57
C ILE A 303 -7.60 15.16 -4.49
N ALA A 304 -6.47 15.22 -3.78
CA ALA A 304 -5.60 16.40 -3.81
C ALA A 304 -5.24 16.75 -5.27
N TYR A 305 -5.28 18.02 -5.62
CA TYR A 305 -4.84 18.51 -6.92
C TYR A 305 -3.54 19.30 -6.71
N PHE A 306 -2.50 18.93 -7.44
CA PHE A 306 -1.17 19.53 -7.30
C PHE A 306 -0.95 20.46 -8.49
N ASP A 307 -0.72 21.74 -8.21
CA ASP A 307 -0.16 22.67 -9.19
C ASP A 307 1.38 22.59 -9.18
N ASP A 308 2.04 23.17 -10.18
CA ASP A 308 3.51 23.16 -10.30
C ASP A 308 4.21 23.90 -9.13
N LYS A 309 3.48 24.63 -8.28
CA LYS A 309 4.04 25.45 -7.18
C LYS A 309 4.08 24.73 -5.85
N TRP A 310 3.27 23.68 -5.64
CA TRP A 310 3.18 22.93 -4.38
C TRP A 310 4.51 22.30 -3.93
N ALA A 311 5.44 21.99 -4.85
CA ALA A 311 6.68 21.28 -4.53
C ALA A 311 7.73 22.12 -3.75
N LYS A 312 7.59 23.45 -3.71
CA LYS A 312 8.59 24.34 -3.07
C LYS A 312 8.61 24.18 -1.56
N GLY A 313 9.77 23.86 -0.99
CA GLY A 313 10.00 23.76 0.46
C GLY A 313 9.63 22.41 1.11
N LYS A 314 9.03 21.47 0.37
CA LYS A 314 8.74 20.10 0.84
C LYS A 314 9.89 19.16 0.48
N LYS A 315 9.96 17.96 1.08
CA LYS A 315 11.00 16.95 0.80
C LYS A 315 10.39 15.65 0.29
N ARG A 316 10.84 15.14 -0.86
CA ARG A 316 10.46 13.84 -1.43
C ARG A 316 11.49 12.75 -1.15
N ARG A 317 11.06 11.49 -1.17
CA ARG A 317 11.96 10.34 -1.08
C ARG A 317 12.70 10.15 -2.41
N ALA A 318 14.02 10.05 -2.34
CA ALA A 318 14.89 9.54 -3.41
C ALA A 318 15.72 8.37 -2.87
N LYS A 319 16.27 7.54 -3.74
CA LYS A 319 17.23 6.50 -3.33
C LYS A 319 18.64 7.07 -3.36
N ASP A 320 19.41 6.91 -2.29
CA ASP A 320 20.82 7.26 -2.28
C ASP A 320 21.61 6.34 -3.24
N PRO A 321 22.33 6.89 -4.25
CA PRO A 321 23.11 6.10 -5.19
C PRO A 321 24.29 5.34 -4.57
N LYS A 322 24.75 5.74 -3.37
CA LYS A 322 25.87 5.13 -2.65
C LYS A 322 25.41 3.99 -1.75
N THR A 323 24.28 4.17 -1.05
CA THR A 323 23.83 3.24 -0.01
C THR A 323 22.59 2.43 -0.38
N GLY A 324 21.85 2.83 -1.43
CA GLY A 324 20.59 2.22 -1.83
C GLY A 324 19.42 2.47 -0.87
N LYS A 325 19.66 3.20 0.23
CA LYS A 325 18.64 3.56 1.23
C LYS A 325 17.86 4.79 0.79
N ASN A 326 16.67 4.97 1.36
CA ASN A 326 15.87 6.16 1.10
C ASN A 326 16.50 7.39 1.76
N ILE A 327 16.64 8.46 1.00
CA ILE A 327 17.04 9.80 1.45
C ILE A 327 15.93 10.81 1.13
N LEU A 328 15.89 11.92 1.88
CA LEU A 328 14.98 13.03 1.63
C LEU A 328 15.68 14.11 0.79
N VAL A 329 15.09 14.47 -0.35
CA VAL A 329 15.56 15.51 -1.26
C VAL A 329 14.46 16.56 -1.45
N PRO A 330 14.77 17.82 -1.80
CA PRO A 330 13.74 18.81 -2.08
C PRO A 330 12.71 18.29 -3.11
N ALA A 331 11.43 18.53 -2.86
CA ALA A 331 10.36 18.00 -3.71
C ALA A 331 10.32 18.66 -5.09
N ASP A 332 10.81 19.90 -5.20
CA ASP A 332 10.98 20.68 -6.43
C ASP A 332 12.27 20.36 -7.21
N MET A 333 13.16 19.54 -6.67
CA MET A 333 14.39 19.11 -7.34
C MET A 333 14.06 18.26 -8.56
N THR A 334 14.54 18.65 -9.75
CA THR A 334 14.38 17.85 -10.98
C THR A 334 15.25 16.59 -10.94
N TYR A 335 15.01 15.64 -11.85
CA TYR A 335 15.88 14.46 -11.97
C TYR A 335 17.31 14.86 -12.34
N ASP A 336 17.48 15.83 -13.24
CA ASP A 336 18.79 16.28 -13.71
C ASP A 336 19.58 16.96 -12.59
N ASP A 337 18.91 17.80 -11.77
CA ASP A 337 19.51 18.41 -10.58
C ASP A 337 19.93 17.36 -9.55
N TRP A 338 19.06 16.36 -9.33
CA TRP A 338 19.35 15.25 -8.43
C TRP A 338 20.53 14.41 -8.93
N TYR A 339 20.58 14.11 -10.23
CA TYR A 339 21.65 13.35 -10.86
C TYR A 339 22.99 14.09 -10.79
N ALA A 340 23.00 15.38 -11.12
CA ALA A 340 24.18 16.22 -11.04
C ALA A 340 24.75 16.32 -9.62
N LYS A 341 23.88 16.37 -8.61
CA LYS A 341 24.29 16.50 -7.20
C LYS A 341 24.67 15.18 -6.54
N HIS A 342 23.96 14.10 -6.85
CA HIS A 342 24.07 12.84 -6.11
C HIS A 342 24.71 11.70 -6.91
N VAL A 343 24.71 11.71 -8.25
CA VAL A 343 25.23 10.59 -9.08
C VAL A 343 26.54 10.96 -9.78
N LYS A 344 26.61 12.13 -10.43
CA LYS A 344 27.79 12.59 -11.17
C LYS A 344 29.09 12.67 -10.34
N PRO A 345 29.08 13.10 -9.06
CA PRO A 345 30.29 13.11 -8.24
C PRO A 345 30.77 11.71 -7.81
N LEU A 346 29.90 10.71 -7.84
CA LEU A 346 30.20 9.34 -7.39
C LEU A 346 30.80 8.47 -8.50
N TYR A 347 30.34 8.65 -9.75
CA TYR A 347 30.74 7.82 -10.88
C TYR A 347 31.35 8.70 -11.97
N LYS A 348 32.65 8.50 -12.26
CA LYS A 348 33.45 9.27 -13.23
C LYS A 348 33.13 8.90 -14.70
N VAL A 349 31.86 8.69 -15.02
CA VAL A 349 31.41 8.22 -16.34
C VAL A 349 30.19 9.05 -16.75
N ASP A 350 30.26 9.69 -17.90
CA ASP A 350 29.16 10.50 -18.42
C ASP A 350 28.04 9.63 -19.01
N GLY A 351 26.78 10.05 -18.82
CA GLY A 351 25.60 9.40 -19.43
C GLY A 351 25.20 8.06 -18.80
N LEU A 352 25.70 7.74 -17.61
CA LEU A 352 25.42 6.46 -16.93
C LEU A 352 23.96 6.42 -16.43
N LYS A 353 23.16 5.42 -16.83
CA LYS A 353 21.78 5.23 -16.33
C LYS A 353 21.77 4.41 -15.04
N GLN A 354 20.72 4.57 -14.22
CA GLN A 354 20.56 3.78 -12.97
C GLN A 354 20.58 2.26 -13.24
N SER A 355 19.98 1.80 -14.34
CA SER A 355 20.01 0.40 -14.76
C SER A 355 21.43 -0.13 -15.03
N ASP A 356 22.33 0.74 -15.49
CA ASP A 356 23.73 0.37 -15.75
C ASP A 356 24.53 0.21 -14.45
N ILE A 357 24.20 1.01 -13.43
CA ILE A 357 24.73 0.93 -12.06
C ILE A 357 24.22 -0.33 -11.37
N ASP A 358 22.91 -0.62 -11.44
CA ASP A 358 22.32 -1.80 -10.82
C ASP A 358 22.94 -3.10 -11.37
N ARG A 359 23.11 -3.17 -12.70
CA ARG A 359 23.81 -4.28 -13.37
C ARG A 359 25.28 -4.37 -12.96
N ALA A 360 25.96 -3.22 -12.80
CA ALA A 360 27.34 -3.20 -12.33
C ALA A 360 27.45 -3.67 -10.88
N ASN A 361 26.50 -3.31 -10.01
CA ASN A 361 26.48 -3.75 -8.61
C ASN A 361 26.29 -5.26 -8.49
N GLN A 362 25.39 -5.86 -9.27
CA GLN A 362 25.22 -7.31 -9.32
C GLN A 362 26.53 -8.02 -9.74
N GLN A 363 27.23 -7.48 -10.74
CA GLN A 363 28.53 -8.01 -11.17
C GLN A 363 29.62 -7.82 -10.10
N TYR A 364 29.64 -6.67 -9.43
CA TYR A 364 30.56 -6.37 -8.35
C TYR A 364 30.41 -7.35 -7.19
N ILE A 365 29.18 -7.59 -6.73
CA ILE A 365 28.87 -8.57 -5.68
C ILE A 365 29.32 -9.97 -6.12
N LYS A 366 28.97 -10.40 -7.34
CA LYS A 366 29.40 -11.71 -7.87
C LYS A 366 30.92 -11.84 -7.87
N TYR A 367 31.65 -10.84 -8.34
CA TYR A 367 33.11 -10.92 -8.39
C TYR A 367 33.73 -10.88 -7.00
N LYS A 368 33.15 -10.13 -6.06
CA LYS A 368 33.60 -10.06 -4.67
C LYS A 368 33.43 -11.41 -3.96
N ASP A 369 32.31 -12.08 -4.19
CA ASP A 369 32.03 -13.43 -3.70
C ASP A 369 33.04 -14.46 -4.26
N ILE A 370 33.34 -14.40 -5.56
CA ILE A 370 34.24 -15.35 -6.21
C ILE A 370 35.72 -15.08 -5.87
N LEU A 371 36.18 -13.83 -5.96
CA LEU A 371 37.61 -13.48 -5.90
C LEU A 371 38.06 -12.96 -4.53
N GLY A 372 37.12 -12.57 -3.67
CA GLY A 372 37.38 -11.93 -2.38
C GLY A 372 37.78 -10.46 -2.47
N ASP A 373 37.84 -9.82 -1.30
CA ASP A 373 38.05 -8.37 -1.15
C ASP A 373 39.42 -7.90 -1.66
N LYS A 374 40.46 -8.73 -1.52
CA LYS A 374 41.83 -8.37 -1.92
C LYS A 374 42.02 -8.24 -3.43
N ARG A 375 41.15 -8.88 -4.23
CA ARG A 375 41.31 -9.03 -5.69
C ARG A 375 40.18 -8.37 -6.47
N THR A 376 39.30 -7.65 -5.79
CA THR A 376 38.22 -6.86 -6.38
C THR A 376 38.37 -5.39 -6.04
N PRO A 377 37.77 -4.48 -6.82
CA PRO A 377 37.77 -3.06 -6.48
C PRO A 377 37.20 -2.80 -5.07
N LYS A 378 37.77 -1.83 -4.36
CA LYS A 378 37.42 -1.57 -2.95
C LYS A 378 35.98 -1.07 -2.80
N THR A 379 35.49 -0.31 -3.77
CA THR A 379 34.13 0.23 -3.78
C THR A 379 33.40 -0.06 -5.10
N LEU A 380 32.08 0.07 -5.09
CA LEU A 380 31.26 0.01 -6.31
C LEU A 380 31.66 1.11 -7.30
N ALA A 381 32.03 2.30 -6.83
CA ALA A 381 32.50 3.38 -7.67
C ALA A 381 33.80 3.00 -8.42
N ASP A 382 34.77 2.40 -7.72
CA ASP A 382 36.01 1.90 -8.34
C ASP A 382 35.73 0.80 -9.36
N PHE A 383 34.74 -0.06 -9.09
CA PHE A 383 34.32 -1.10 -10.03
C PHE A 383 33.66 -0.53 -11.29
N VAL A 384 32.78 0.47 -11.14
CA VAL A 384 32.13 1.16 -12.25
C VAL A 384 33.18 1.88 -13.10
N ASP A 385 34.13 2.59 -12.48
CA ASP A 385 35.24 3.24 -13.16
C ASP A 385 36.10 2.23 -13.95
N LEU A 386 36.51 1.13 -13.30
CA LEU A 386 37.24 0.04 -13.97
C LEU A 386 36.45 -0.50 -15.17
N LYS A 387 35.14 -0.71 -15.03
CA LYS A 387 34.29 -1.32 -16.05
C LYS A 387 34.11 -0.46 -17.30
N TYR A 388 33.87 0.84 -17.12
CA TYR A 388 33.49 1.72 -18.23
C TYR A 388 34.65 2.58 -18.75
N ASN A 389 35.67 2.85 -17.92
CA ASN A 389 36.83 3.66 -18.31
C ASN A 389 38.11 2.84 -18.55
N ASN A 390 38.17 1.56 -18.15
CA ASN A 390 39.35 0.70 -18.34
C ASN A 390 38.99 -0.71 -18.86
N ALA A 391 38.79 -0.80 -20.18
CA ALA A 391 38.36 -2.02 -20.86
C ALA A 391 39.29 -3.23 -20.59
N ASP A 392 40.61 -3.03 -20.58
CA ASP A 392 41.58 -4.11 -20.36
C ASP A 392 41.61 -4.59 -18.91
N GLY A 393 41.57 -3.67 -17.95
CA GLY A 393 41.49 -3.99 -16.53
C GLY A 393 40.21 -4.77 -16.20
N TYR A 394 39.06 -4.34 -16.73
CA TYR A 394 37.79 -5.05 -16.58
C TYR A 394 37.81 -6.43 -17.25
N LYS A 395 38.40 -6.54 -18.44
CA LYS A 395 38.61 -7.83 -19.13
C LYS A 395 39.43 -8.79 -18.27
N GLN A 396 40.50 -8.33 -17.64
CA GLN A 396 41.32 -9.13 -16.73
C GLN A 396 40.54 -9.56 -15.48
N LEU A 397 39.80 -8.66 -14.83
CA LEU A 397 38.97 -8.98 -13.68
C LEU A 397 37.94 -10.07 -14.01
N ARG A 398 37.28 -9.96 -15.16
CA ARG A 398 36.32 -10.97 -15.66
C ARG A 398 36.99 -12.33 -15.92
N LEU A 399 38.19 -12.34 -16.50
CA LEU A 399 38.93 -13.57 -16.76
C LEU A 399 39.39 -14.25 -15.46
N LYS A 400 39.86 -13.46 -14.49
CA LYS A 400 40.21 -13.93 -13.14
C LYS A 400 39.00 -14.59 -12.45
N SER A 401 37.86 -13.91 -12.45
CA SER A 401 36.61 -14.44 -11.86
C SER A 401 36.18 -15.75 -12.51
N ARG A 402 36.21 -15.85 -13.85
CA ARG A 402 35.88 -17.11 -14.55
C ARG A 402 36.84 -18.24 -14.26
N LEU A 403 38.14 -17.96 -14.21
CA LEU A 403 39.16 -18.96 -13.86
C LEU A 403 38.89 -19.52 -12.46
N GLN A 404 38.64 -18.65 -11.48
CA GLN A 404 38.30 -19.06 -10.13
C GLN A 404 36.99 -19.87 -10.07
N GLU A 405 35.95 -19.45 -10.80
CA GLU A 405 34.67 -20.17 -10.89
C GLU A 405 34.86 -21.61 -11.41
N HIS A 406 35.66 -21.79 -12.47
CA HIS A 406 36.01 -23.12 -12.98
C HIS A 406 36.81 -23.97 -11.99
N ILE A 407 37.69 -23.36 -11.19
CA ILE A 407 38.43 -24.07 -10.12
C ILE A 407 37.47 -24.50 -9.01
N ASN A 408 36.57 -23.60 -8.57
CA ASN A 408 35.57 -23.89 -7.55
C ASN A 408 34.61 -25.01 -7.98
N ASN A 409 34.28 -25.07 -9.27
CA ASN A 409 33.41 -26.10 -9.85
C ASN A 409 34.14 -27.43 -10.13
N GLY A 410 35.47 -27.50 -9.98
CA GLY A 410 36.27 -28.68 -10.31
C GLY A 410 36.48 -28.92 -11.81
N ASP A 411 36.15 -27.96 -12.67
CA ASP A 411 36.41 -28.00 -14.11
C ASP A 411 37.91 -27.88 -14.42
N LEU A 412 38.63 -27.16 -13.56
CA LEU A 412 40.07 -26.92 -13.63
C LEU A 412 40.73 -27.28 -12.30
N SER A 413 41.98 -27.74 -12.35
CA SER A 413 42.75 -28.07 -11.15
C SER A 413 44.02 -27.24 -11.08
N LEU A 414 44.35 -26.78 -9.87
CA LEU A 414 45.65 -26.14 -9.59
C LEU A 414 46.73 -27.17 -9.24
N THR A 415 46.35 -28.43 -9.03
CA THR A 415 47.31 -29.50 -8.71
C THR A 415 48.23 -29.77 -9.90
N ILE A 416 49.53 -29.73 -9.65
CA ILE A 416 50.52 -29.99 -10.70
C ILE A 416 50.38 -31.41 -11.25
N ASN A 417 50.43 -31.51 -12.57
CA ASN A 417 50.66 -32.77 -13.24
C ASN A 417 52.16 -33.04 -13.25
N GLN A 418 52.60 -34.03 -12.48
CA GLN A 418 54.03 -34.33 -12.34
C GLN A 418 54.69 -34.69 -13.67
N ASP A 419 54.04 -35.45 -14.56
CA ASP A 419 54.61 -35.82 -15.86
C ASP A 419 54.85 -34.63 -16.79
N LYS A 420 53.99 -33.61 -16.72
CA LYS A 420 54.15 -32.35 -17.43
C LYS A 420 55.20 -31.48 -16.76
N GLN A 421 55.19 -31.41 -15.43
CA GLN A 421 56.13 -30.61 -14.65
C GLN A 421 57.57 -31.12 -14.77
N ASN A 422 57.77 -32.44 -14.76
CA ASN A 422 59.05 -33.14 -14.88
C ASN A 422 59.77 -32.85 -16.22
N ARG A 423 59.05 -32.33 -17.23
CA ARG A 423 59.63 -31.83 -18.50
C ARG A 423 60.21 -30.42 -18.38
N HIS A 424 60.11 -29.82 -17.20
CA HIS A 424 60.62 -28.51 -16.83
C HIS A 424 61.36 -28.58 -15.48
N THR A 425 61.82 -29.76 -15.06
CA THR A 425 62.58 -29.96 -13.81
C THR A 425 64.04 -30.25 -14.14
N GLN A 426 64.95 -29.50 -13.53
CA GLN A 426 66.39 -29.66 -13.76
C GLN A 426 66.84 -31.11 -13.50
N HIS A 427 67.73 -31.64 -14.35
CA HIS A 427 68.32 -32.98 -14.25
C HIS A 427 67.34 -34.18 -14.29
N HIS A 428 66.03 -33.95 -14.48
CA HIS A 428 65.07 -35.06 -14.60
C HIS A 428 65.17 -35.73 -15.98
N LYS A 429 65.05 -37.06 -16.03
CA LYS A 429 65.12 -37.84 -17.29
C LYS A 429 64.13 -37.33 -18.35
N ALA A 430 62.92 -36.95 -17.93
CA ALA A 430 61.90 -36.41 -18.83
C ALA A 430 62.27 -35.04 -19.42
N TYR A 431 62.97 -34.18 -18.68
CA TYR A 431 63.51 -32.91 -19.19
C TYR A 431 64.59 -33.17 -20.24
N ASN A 432 65.57 -34.02 -19.93
CA ASN A 432 66.64 -34.38 -20.87
C ASN A 432 66.08 -34.94 -22.18
N ASN A 433 65.11 -35.86 -22.11
CA ASN A 433 64.43 -36.40 -23.28
C ASN A 433 63.67 -35.31 -24.06
N TYR A 434 63.06 -34.35 -23.37
CA TYR A 434 62.35 -33.25 -24.02
C TYR A 434 63.29 -32.30 -24.75
N VAL A 435 64.44 -31.97 -24.15
CA VAL A 435 65.51 -31.18 -24.78
C VAL A 435 66.02 -31.87 -26.04
N GLN A 436 66.39 -33.15 -25.96
CA GLN A 436 66.90 -33.89 -27.12
C GLN A 436 65.90 -33.96 -28.26
N ARG A 437 64.62 -34.19 -27.95
CA ARG A 437 63.54 -34.21 -28.94
C ARG A 437 63.30 -32.83 -29.58
N ASN A 438 63.47 -31.73 -28.84
CA ASN A 438 63.35 -30.40 -29.41
C ASN A 438 64.56 -30.08 -30.32
N LYS A 439 65.78 -30.45 -29.90
CA LYS A 439 67.00 -30.33 -30.71
C LYS A 439 66.87 -31.08 -32.04
N SER A 440 66.41 -32.34 -32.02
CA SER A 440 66.24 -33.12 -33.26
C SER A 440 65.15 -32.58 -34.20
N LYS A 441 64.29 -31.70 -33.72
CA LYS A 441 63.22 -31.05 -34.50
C LYS A 441 63.50 -29.58 -34.83
N GLY A 442 64.70 -29.08 -34.52
CA GLY A 442 65.03 -27.66 -34.69
C GLY A 442 64.14 -26.71 -33.88
N LYS A 443 63.61 -27.16 -32.74
CA LYS A 443 62.72 -26.37 -31.87
C LYS A 443 63.49 -25.76 -30.69
N PRO A 444 63.02 -24.62 -30.14
CA PRO A 444 63.64 -23.98 -28.99
C PRO A 444 63.74 -24.92 -27.78
N ILE A 445 64.80 -24.75 -27.00
CA ILE A 445 65.02 -25.56 -25.81
C ILE A 445 64.06 -25.12 -24.70
N PRO A 446 63.38 -26.07 -24.03
CA PRO A 446 62.49 -25.74 -22.94
C PRO A 446 63.27 -25.18 -21.76
N GLY A 447 62.71 -24.16 -21.10
CA GLY A 447 63.20 -23.73 -19.79
C GLY A 447 62.95 -24.77 -18.71
N TYR A 448 63.67 -24.66 -17.59
CA TYR A 448 63.53 -25.53 -16.42
C TYR A 448 63.48 -24.72 -15.12
N LEU A 449 62.94 -25.33 -14.07
CA LEU A 449 62.96 -24.80 -12.71
C LEU A 449 64.06 -25.45 -11.89
N THR A 450 64.65 -24.67 -10.99
CA THR A 450 65.71 -25.09 -10.05
C THR A 450 65.15 -25.47 -8.68
N VAL A 451 63.82 -25.52 -8.55
CA VAL A 451 63.10 -25.79 -7.30
C VAL A 451 62.30 -27.08 -7.40
N ASP A 452 61.96 -27.64 -6.24
CA ASP A 452 61.20 -28.89 -6.17
C ASP A 452 59.70 -28.71 -6.48
N ASN A 453 59.02 -29.83 -6.69
CA ASN A 453 57.59 -29.85 -7.04
C ASN A 453 56.70 -29.24 -5.94
N ALA A 454 57.09 -29.34 -4.67
CA ALA A 454 56.36 -28.72 -3.56
C ALA A 454 56.41 -27.20 -3.66
N THR A 455 57.59 -26.63 -3.94
CA THR A 455 57.75 -25.19 -4.17
C THR A 455 57.01 -24.74 -5.43
N VAL A 456 57.03 -25.53 -6.51
CA VAL A 456 56.24 -25.23 -7.73
C VAL A 456 54.74 -25.17 -7.42
N GLN A 457 54.21 -26.14 -6.69
CA GLN A 457 52.79 -26.15 -6.31
C GLN A 457 52.42 -24.91 -5.49
N LYS A 458 53.29 -24.51 -4.57
CA LYS A 458 53.12 -23.28 -3.78
C LYS A 458 53.10 -22.03 -4.67
N ILE A 459 54.05 -21.90 -5.60
CA ILE A 459 54.10 -20.78 -6.56
C ILE A 459 52.78 -20.68 -7.34
N ILE A 460 52.24 -21.80 -7.82
CA ILE A 460 50.98 -21.84 -8.55
C ILE A 460 49.82 -21.36 -7.66
N ASN A 461 49.68 -21.94 -6.47
CA ASN A 461 48.59 -21.62 -5.53
C ASN A 461 48.59 -20.14 -5.14
N ASP A 462 49.77 -19.58 -4.90
CA ASP A 462 49.91 -18.20 -4.45
C ASP A 462 49.66 -17.18 -5.58
N ASN A 463 49.90 -17.56 -6.85
CA ASN A 463 50.02 -16.59 -7.95
C ASN A 463 49.06 -16.75 -9.14
N TYR A 464 48.29 -17.83 -9.26
CA TYR A 464 47.46 -18.09 -10.45
C TYR A 464 46.45 -16.99 -10.83
N LEU A 465 46.10 -16.09 -9.90
CA LEU A 465 45.25 -14.91 -10.15
C LEU A 465 45.99 -13.56 -10.11
N ASN A 466 47.27 -13.53 -9.74
CA ASN A 466 48.01 -12.28 -9.55
C ASN A 466 48.53 -11.73 -10.88
N GLY A 467 48.66 -12.60 -11.89
CA GLY A 467 49.19 -12.28 -13.21
C GLY A 467 48.16 -11.85 -14.25
N THR A 468 48.62 -11.81 -15.51
CA THR A 468 47.77 -11.63 -16.69
C THR A 468 47.14 -12.96 -17.09
N ILE A 469 45.81 -13.01 -17.09
CA ILE A 469 45.05 -14.22 -17.43
C ILE A 469 44.75 -14.23 -18.93
N ILE A 470 44.96 -15.40 -19.52
CA ILE A 470 44.73 -15.68 -20.94
C ILE A 470 43.83 -16.92 -21.03
N ARG A 471 42.68 -16.77 -21.70
CA ARG A 471 41.83 -17.92 -22.06
C ARG A 471 42.41 -18.58 -23.32
N ARG A 472 42.57 -19.90 -23.28
CA ARG A 472 43.05 -20.71 -24.40
C ARG A 472 41.91 -21.53 -25.01
N GLN A 473 42.20 -22.15 -26.17
CA GLN A 473 41.27 -23.08 -26.81
C GLN A 473 40.96 -24.28 -25.91
N GLY A 474 39.75 -24.85 -26.04
CA GLY A 474 39.34 -26.03 -25.28
C GLY A 474 39.08 -25.79 -23.78
N GLY A 475 38.82 -24.55 -23.36
CA GLY A 475 38.47 -24.24 -21.96
C GLY A 475 39.66 -24.12 -21.00
N GLN A 476 40.89 -24.19 -21.51
CA GLN A 476 42.11 -24.04 -20.71
C GLN A 476 42.43 -22.58 -20.42
N TYR A 477 43.20 -22.34 -19.37
CA TYR A 477 43.66 -21.00 -19.00
C TYR A 477 45.18 -20.97 -18.88
N SER A 478 45.75 -19.77 -18.96
CA SER A 478 47.11 -19.53 -18.50
C SER A 478 47.21 -18.22 -17.75
N ALA A 479 48.08 -18.21 -16.75
CA ALA A 479 48.42 -17.01 -15.99
C ALA A 479 49.90 -16.70 -16.22
N ILE A 480 50.20 -15.51 -16.72
CA ILE A 480 51.57 -15.00 -16.80
C ILE A 480 51.85 -14.25 -15.50
N ILE A 481 52.75 -14.78 -14.69
CA ILE A 481 53.06 -14.30 -13.35
C ILE A 481 54.53 -13.87 -13.25
N LYS A 482 54.83 -13.06 -12.24
CA LYS A 482 56.19 -12.74 -11.80
C LYS A 482 56.29 -13.04 -10.31
N THR A 483 57.38 -13.66 -9.87
CA THR A 483 57.64 -14.00 -8.46
C THR A 483 58.78 -13.15 -7.90
N ASP A 484 58.95 -13.13 -6.58
CA ASP A 484 60.01 -12.34 -5.92
C ASP A 484 61.41 -12.96 -6.06
N THR A 485 61.49 -14.25 -6.40
CA THR A 485 62.75 -14.99 -6.52
C THR A 485 62.92 -15.58 -7.92
N LYS A 486 64.14 -15.53 -8.44
CA LYS A 486 64.52 -16.20 -9.69
C LYS A 486 64.69 -17.69 -9.44
N SER A 487 63.69 -18.47 -9.80
CA SER A 487 63.63 -19.94 -9.60
C SER A 487 63.52 -20.72 -10.91
N GLY A 488 63.57 -20.02 -12.04
CA GLY A 488 63.54 -20.61 -13.38
C GLY A 488 64.77 -20.24 -14.19
N VAL A 489 65.02 -21.04 -15.21
CA VAL A 489 65.95 -20.76 -16.31
C VAL A 489 65.15 -20.86 -17.61
N ALA A 490 65.24 -19.84 -18.44
CA ALA A 490 64.63 -19.78 -19.76
C ALA A 490 65.69 -19.56 -20.84
N TYR A 491 65.37 -19.93 -22.07
CA TYR A 491 66.21 -19.74 -23.25
C TYR A 491 65.49 -18.84 -24.24
N SER A 492 66.26 -18.09 -25.04
CA SER A 492 65.72 -17.37 -26.19
C SER A 492 65.07 -18.36 -27.17
N ILE A 493 64.03 -17.91 -27.88
CA ILE A 493 63.42 -18.71 -28.96
C ILE A 493 64.40 -18.98 -30.10
N HIS A 494 65.48 -18.20 -30.19
CA HIS A 494 66.55 -18.37 -31.18
C HIS A 494 67.71 -19.25 -30.67
N ASP A 495 67.75 -19.56 -29.37
CA ASP A 495 68.77 -20.44 -28.79
C ASP A 495 68.35 -21.91 -28.89
N LEU A 496 68.70 -22.52 -30.03
CA LEU A 496 68.40 -23.92 -30.33
C LEU A 496 69.41 -24.89 -29.69
N THR A 497 70.56 -24.40 -29.21
CA THR A 497 71.65 -25.22 -28.67
C THR A 497 71.65 -25.28 -27.15
N GLY A 498 71.13 -24.22 -26.51
CA GLY A 498 70.96 -24.07 -25.06
C GLY A 498 72.18 -23.43 -24.42
N ALA A 499 72.95 -22.70 -25.23
CA ALA A 499 74.23 -22.13 -24.84
C ALA A 499 74.06 -20.91 -23.92
N ASN A 500 72.89 -20.25 -23.94
CA ASN A 500 72.67 -18.99 -23.25
C ASN A 500 71.48 -19.07 -22.28
N PRO A 501 71.64 -19.75 -21.13
CA PRO A 501 70.60 -19.82 -20.10
C PRO A 501 70.38 -18.45 -19.43
N ILE A 502 69.11 -18.08 -19.24
CA ILE A 502 68.72 -16.83 -18.58
C ILE A 502 67.92 -17.16 -17.32
N ALA A 503 68.43 -16.78 -16.15
CA ALA A 503 67.69 -16.88 -14.90
C ALA A 503 66.46 -15.94 -14.92
N THR A 504 65.29 -16.47 -14.54
CA THR A 504 64.00 -15.80 -14.64
C THR A 504 63.15 -15.95 -13.38
N ASP A 505 62.39 -14.90 -13.10
CA ASP A 505 61.33 -14.79 -12.11
C ASP A 505 59.94 -14.70 -12.78
N GLU A 506 59.87 -14.77 -14.11
CA GLU A 506 58.63 -14.77 -14.88
C GLU A 506 58.23 -16.18 -15.32
N PHE A 507 56.95 -16.50 -15.16
CA PHE A 507 56.43 -17.83 -15.45
C PHE A 507 55.09 -17.78 -16.16
N THR A 508 54.80 -18.84 -16.90
CA THR A 508 53.44 -19.15 -17.37
C THR A 508 52.92 -20.36 -16.61
N ILE A 509 51.84 -20.17 -15.85
CA ILE A 509 51.06 -21.28 -15.32
C ILE A 509 50.10 -21.72 -16.41
N HIS A 510 50.20 -22.95 -16.88
CA HIS A 510 49.17 -23.57 -17.70
C HIS A 510 48.17 -24.27 -16.78
N ILE A 511 46.87 -23.96 -16.93
CA ILE A 511 45.81 -24.45 -16.04
C ILE A 511 44.80 -25.23 -16.89
N SER A 512 44.60 -26.49 -16.55
CA SER A 512 43.60 -27.38 -17.13
C SER A 512 43.06 -28.34 -16.07
N LYS A 513 42.14 -29.24 -16.44
CA LYS A 513 41.64 -30.27 -15.53
C LYS A 513 42.73 -31.25 -15.04
N SER A 514 43.69 -31.59 -15.90
CA SER A 514 44.62 -32.71 -15.65
C SER A 514 46.08 -32.43 -16.01
N THR A 515 46.41 -31.28 -16.61
CA THR A 515 47.75 -30.97 -17.13
C THR A 515 48.31 -29.66 -16.62
N THR A 516 47.97 -29.27 -15.40
CA THR A 516 48.45 -28.02 -14.81
C THR A 516 49.96 -28.11 -14.54
N HIS A 517 50.73 -27.12 -14.99
CA HIS A 517 52.18 -27.07 -14.81
C HIS A 517 52.70 -25.64 -14.97
N LEU A 518 53.89 -25.39 -14.42
CA LEU A 518 54.59 -24.12 -14.44
C LEU A 518 55.74 -24.15 -15.45
N VAL A 519 55.81 -23.14 -16.31
CA VAL A 519 56.84 -23.02 -17.35
C VAL A 519 57.60 -21.70 -17.21
N PRO A 520 58.94 -21.71 -17.11
CA PRO A 520 59.75 -20.50 -17.12
C PRO A 520 59.59 -19.70 -18.40
N ARG A 521 59.56 -18.37 -18.28
CA ARG A 521 59.44 -17.44 -19.40
C ARG A 521 60.69 -16.57 -19.47
N ILE A 522 61.08 -16.17 -20.67
CA ILE A 522 62.12 -15.15 -20.84
C ILE A 522 61.62 -13.85 -20.15
N PRO A 523 62.42 -13.24 -19.26
CA PRO A 523 62.07 -11.98 -18.62
C PRO A 523 61.69 -10.93 -19.65
N SER A 524 60.65 -10.16 -19.37
CA SER A 524 60.10 -9.19 -20.31
C SER A 524 61.12 -8.10 -20.69
N ASP A 525 62.04 -7.78 -19.78
CA ASP A 525 63.14 -6.79 -19.98
C ASP A 525 64.22 -7.27 -20.98
N ASN A 526 64.29 -8.58 -21.26
CA ASN A 526 65.24 -9.16 -22.21
C ASN A 526 64.67 -9.36 -23.62
N LYS A 527 63.37 -9.05 -23.85
CA LYS A 527 62.74 -9.18 -25.18
C LYS A 527 63.19 -8.14 -26.20
N THR A 528 63.78 -7.04 -25.76
CA THR A 528 64.28 -5.94 -26.62
C THR A 528 65.76 -6.07 -27.00
N LYS A 529 66.49 -7.06 -26.46
CA LYS A 529 67.90 -7.32 -26.80
C LYS A 529 68.11 -8.40 -27.87
N GLY A 530 67.04 -8.84 -28.53
CA GLY A 530 67.09 -9.74 -29.69
C GLY A 530 66.84 -9.00 -31.00
N GLY A 531 67.55 -7.89 -31.22
CA GLY A 531 67.64 -7.21 -32.51
C GLY A 531 69.01 -7.46 -33.12
N THR A 532 69.01 -7.84 -34.39
CA THR A 532 70.17 -8.04 -35.29
C THR A 532 71.14 -9.17 -34.95
N SER A 533 70.88 -10.35 -35.52
CA SER A 533 71.79 -11.01 -36.47
C SER A 533 70.99 -11.99 -37.32
#